data_AF-A0A6G3QLX2-F1
#
_entry.id   AF-A0A6G3QLX2-F1
#
_cell.length_a   1.000
_cell.length_b   1.000
_cell.length_c   1.000
_cell.angle_alpha   90.00
_cell.angle_beta   90.00
_cell.angle_gamma   90.00
#
_symmetry.space_group_name_H-M   'P 1'
#
loop_
_entity.id
_entity.type
_entity.pdbx_description
1 polymer ?
#
loop_
_entity_poly.entity_id
_entity_poly.type
_entity_poly.pdbx_seq_one_letter_code
_entity_poly.pdbx_strand_id
1 'polypeptide(L)' 'MSPDSVTPGSVRSAADVNEQIRALWLRAGGSLSATERAEYELLVVEWAAAIRGGVVKAA' A
#
# COMPACT_ATOMS: atom_id res chain seq x y z
N MET A 1 4.01 -10.89 -23.41
CA MET A 1 3.24 -10.17 -22.39
C MET A 1 2.74 -11.21 -21.40
N SER A 2 3.44 -11.39 -20.29
CA SER A 2 2.96 -12.27 -19.21
C SER A 2 1.92 -11.51 -18.40
N PRO A 3 0.76 -12.12 -18.07
CA PRO A 3 -0.17 -11.51 -17.14
C PRO A 3 0.46 -11.59 -15.74
N ASP A 4 0.72 -10.42 -15.14
CA ASP A 4 1.08 -10.31 -13.74
C ASP A 4 0.00 -11.02 -12.93
N SER A 5 0.36 -12.19 -12.44
CA SER A 5 -0.50 -13.06 -11.67
C SER A 5 -0.65 -12.41 -10.29
N VAL A 6 -1.64 -11.52 -10.15
CA VAL A 6 -2.08 -11.06 -8.83
C VAL A 6 -2.68 -12.28 -8.15
N THR A 7 -1.87 -13.01 -7.40
CA THR A 7 -2.29 -14.13 -6.57
C THR A 7 -3.30 -13.61 -5.55
N PRO A 8 -4.58 -14.01 -5.64
CA PRO A 8 -5.60 -13.60 -4.68
C PRO A 8 -5.47 -14.51 -3.47
N GLY A 9 -4.62 -14.15 -2.50
CA GLY A 9 -4.48 -15.00 -1.31
C GLY A 9 -3.42 -14.62 -0.29
N SER A 10 -2.51 -13.69 -0.59
CA SER A 10 -1.61 -13.18 0.43
C SER A 10 -2.09 -11.78 0.81
N VAL A 11 -2.36 -11.57 2.09
CA VAL A 11 -2.51 -10.22 2.68
C VAL A 11 -1.44 -9.33 2.05
N ARG A 12 -1.81 -8.19 1.45
CA ARG A 12 -0.83 -7.30 0.80
C ARG A 12 0.30 -7.02 1.79
N SER A 13 1.53 -7.23 1.36
CA SER A 13 2.67 -7.01 2.24
C SER A 13 2.80 -5.52 2.55
N ALA A 14 3.44 -5.18 3.66
CA ALA A 14 3.73 -3.78 3.97
C ALA A 14 4.57 -3.11 2.86
N ALA A 15 5.39 -3.87 2.13
CA ALA A 15 6.14 -3.35 0.99
C ALA A 15 5.19 -2.96 -0.17
N ASP A 16 4.22 -3.81 -0.49
CA ASP A 16 3.27 -3.56 -1.59
C ASP A 16 2.36 -2.35 -1.31
N VAL A 17 1.91 -2.20 -0.06
CA VAL A 17 1.10 -1.03 0.34
C VAL A 17 1.95 0.25 0.29
N ASN A 18 3.22 0.17 0.68
CA ASN A 18 4.14 1.30 0.62
C ASN A 18 4.47 1.72 -0.83
N GLU A 19 4.56 0.79 -1.77
CA GLU A 19 4.69 1.12 -3.20
C GLU A 19 3.46 1.85 -3.75
N GLN A 20 2.26 1.46 -3.33
CA GLN A 20 1.04 2.18 -3.72
C GLN A 20 1.02 3.62 -3.17
N ILE A 21 1.48 3.83 -1.93
CA ILE A 21 1.65 5.18 -1.37
C ILE A 21 2.63 6.00 -2.21
N ARG A 22 3.77 5.42 -2.63
CA ARG A 22 4.74 6.11 -3.49
C ARG A 22 4.16 6.46 -4.86
N ALA A 23 3.45 5.53 -5.49
CA ALA A 23 2.80 5.74 -6.78
C ALA A 23 1.75 6.85 -6.72
N LEU A 24 0.98 6.92 -5.62
CA LEU A 24 0.03 7.99 -5.36
C LEU A 24 0.73 9.36 -5.30
N TRP A 25 1.83 9.48 -4.55
CA TRP A 25 2.60 10.73 -4.49
C TRP A 25 3.22 11.13 -5.83
N LEU A 26 3.68 10.15 -6.61
CA LEU A 26 4.24 10.39 -7.94
C LEU A 26 3.18 10.96 -8.90
N ARG A 27 1.95 10.42 -8.90
CA ARG A 27 0.87 10.92 -9.76
C ARG A 27 0.35 12.29 -9.31
N ALA A 28 0.34 12.55 -8.01
CA ALA A 28 -0.22 13.77 -7.44
C ALA A 28 0.67 15.01 -7.63
N GLY A 29 1.92 14.84 -8.08
CA GLY A 29 2.79 15.96 -8.47
C GLY A 29 3.15 16.90 -7.31
N GLY A 30 3.14 16.42 -6.06
CA GLY A 30 3.59 17.16 -4.88
C GLY A 30 2.50 17.52 -3.86
N SER A 31 1.22 17.40 -4.21
CA SER A 31 0.12 17.59 -3.25
C SER A 31 -1.09 16.71 -3.59
N LEU A 32 -1.66 16.05 -2.58
CA LEU A 32 -2.87 15.23 -2.75
C LEU A 32 -4.13 16.11 -2.80
N SER A 33 -5.00 15.84 -3.76
CA SER A 33 -6.40 16.29 -3.72
C SER A 33 -7.16 15.67 -2.54
N ALA A 34 -8.39 16.14 -2.28
CA ALA A 34 -9.22 15.60 -1.20
C ALA A 34 -9.49 14.08 -1.37
N THR A 35 -9.75 13.64 -2.60
CA THR A 35 -9.97 12.22 -2.92
C THR A 35 -8.69 11.40 -2.72
N GLU A 36 -7.57 11.91 -3.20
CA GLU A 36 -6.26 11.26 -3.05
C GLU A 36 -5.81 11.20 -1.59
N ARG A 37 -6.19 12.19 -0.78
CA ARG A 37 -5.95 12.19 0.66
C ARG A 37 -6.71 11.06 1.35
N ALA A 38 -7.99 10.84 0.99
CA ALA A 38 -8.77 9.73 1.55
C ALA A 38 -8.15 8.37 1.16
N GLU A 39 -7.67 8.23 -0.08
CA GLU A 39 -6.94 7.04 -0.53
C GLU A 39 -5.64 6.84 0.25
N TYR A 40 -4.86 7.91 0.45
CA TYR A 40 -3.64 7.88 1.25
C TYR A 40 -3.90 7.44 2.69
N GLU A 41 -4.93 7.97 3.33
CA GLU A 41 -5.29 7.61 4.71
C GLU A 41 -5.64 6.13 4.84
N LEU A 42 -6.40 5.58 3.89
CA LEU A 42 -6.70 4.15 3.85
C LEU A 42 -5.43 3.30 3.68
N LEU A 43 -4.55 3.69 2.76
CA LEU A 43 -3.28 3.00 2.51
C LEU A 43 -2.37 3.05 3.74
N VAL A 44 -2.32 4.16 4.49
CA VAL A 44 -1.54 4.27 5.73
C VAL A 44 -2.07 3.34 6.81
N VAL A 45 -3.40 3.22 6.96
CA VAL A 45 -4.01 2.28 7.91
C VAL A 45 -3.70 0.84 7.53
N GLU A 46 -3.84 0.48 6.25
CA GLU A 46 -3.52 -0.84 5.71
C GLU A 46 -2.03 -1.18 5.92
N TRP A 47 -1.14 -0.23 5.61
CA TRP A 47 0.30 -0.38 5.81
C TRP A 47 0.65 -0.62 7.28
N ALA A 48 0.07 0.17 8.19
CA ALA A 48 0.32 0.01 9.62
C ALA A 48 -0.18 -1.35 10.14
N ALA A 49 -1.31 -1.85 9.62
CA ALA A 49 -1.81 -3.19 9.94
C ALA A 49 -0.87 -4.28 9.40
N ALA A 50 -0.38 -4.14 8.17
CA ALA A 50 0.55 -5.08 7.55
C ALA A 50 1.91 -5.12 8.28
N ILE A 51 2.44 -3.98 8.72
CA ILE A 51 3.65 -3.92 9.56
C ILE A 51 3.43 -4.67 10.87
N ARG A 52 2.33 -4.40 11.59
CA ARG A 52 2.03 -5.09 12.85
C ARG A 52 1.85 -6.60 12.66
N GLY A 53 1.17 -7.03 11.59
CA GLY A 53 0.99 -8.44 11.27
C GLY A 53 2.28 -9.14 10.82
N GLY A 54 3.17 -8.43 10.13
CA GLY A 54 4.48 -8.95 9.70
C GLY A 54 5.50 -9.06 10.82
N VAL A 55 5.50 -8.11 11.77
CA VAL A 55 6.37 -8.12 12.96
C VAL A 55 6.12 -9.35 13.84
N VAL A 56 4.87 -9.81 13.94
CA VAL A 56 4.52 -11.01 14.73
C VAL A 56 5.09 -12.31 14.12
N LYS A 57 5.44 -12.31 12.83
CA LYS A 57 5.98 -13.49 12.15
C LYS A 57 7.51 -13.60 12.21
N ALA A 58 8.19 -12.61 12.80
CA ALA A 58 9.64 -12.48 12.80
C ALA A 58 10.31 -12.61 14.19
N ALA A 59 9.63 -13.18 15.19
CA ALA A 59 10.15 -13.39 16.54
C ALA A 59 10.37 -14.87 16.87
#